data_AF-A0AAE0FJZ2-F1
#
_entry.id   AF-A0AAE0FJZ2-F1
#
_cell.length_a   1.000
_cell.length_b   1.000
_cell.length_c   1.000
_cell.angle_alpha   90.00
_cell.angle_beta   90.00
_cell.angle_gamma   90.00
#
_symmetry.space_group_name_H-M   'P 1'
#
loop_
_entity.id
_entity.type
_entity.pdbx_description
1 polymer ?
#
loop_
_entity_poly.entity_id
_entity_poly.type
_entity_poly.pdbx_seq_one_letter_code
_entity_poly.pdbx_strand_id
1 'polypeptide(L)'
;MEAIGIAFRKTSFAQGAERYAHRGTELAPSRQALAIGSHVRVSGLQNKPQHNGVAARVIGQQGERWQVKLDTGEELALHSSNLQLPPRYVHKGPLAAQFNERQHIYGQLCTFSIRFVRCSVYEAVVDGRHTSILAEQELKDDYLKYNNNAGMVRTTKPRVSADDASEPLGVIFEEQEKELDDDVTMPEPIDAPHAVLLSLLVCGVRPRKADLRPAWHCIKLARDKQRRLEQQKRQKEQQALLQFEQRQQEAMAQQRREFEQQQQEAMARSNGGSSSSDNKRR
;
A
#
# COMPACT_ATOMS: atom_id res chain seq x y z
N MET A 1 -0.15 -25.49 16.75
CA MET A 1 -0.74 -24.23 16.25
C MET A 1 -2.21 -24.50 16.06
N GLU A 2 -3.08 -23.75 16.73
CA GLU A 2 -4.50 -23.86 16.44
C GLU A 2 -4.83 -23.14 15.14
N ALA A 3 -5.64 -23.80 14.34
CA ALA A 3 -6.17 -23.24 13.11
C ALA A 3 -7.28 -22.25 13.49
N ILE A 4 -7.13 -20.99 13.08
CA ILE A 4 -8.24 -20.04 13.11
C ILE A 4 -9.08 -20.33 11.87
N GLY A 5 -10.36 -20.62 12.07
CA GLY A 5 -11.31 -20.73 10.98
C GLY A 5 -11.74 -19.35 10.50
N ILE A 6 -11.55 -19.05 9.22
CA ILE A 6 -12.13 -17.86 8.59
C ILE A 6 -13.08 -18.34 7.49
N ALA A 7 -14.32 -17.91 7.55
CA ALA A 7 -15.27 -18.13 6.47
C ALA A 7 -15.29 -16.88 5.58
N PHE A 8 -15.04 -17.03 4.29
CA PHE A 8 -15.07 -15.92 3.33
C PHE A 8 -16.11 -16.15 2.24
N ARG A 9 -16.67 -15.06 1.72
CA ARG A 9 -17.49 -15.10 0.51
C ARG A 9 -16.60 -15.44 -0.68
N LYS A 10 -17.10 -16.35 -1.52
CA LYS A 10 -16.39 -16.80 -2.73
C LYS A 10 -16.17 -15.66 -3.72
N THR A 11 -17.16 -14.80 -3.89
CA THR A 11 -17.06 -13.64 -4.78
C THR A 11 -16.33 -12.50 -4.09
N SER A 12 -15.38 -11.89 -4.80
CA SER A 12 -14.76 -10.64 -4.38
C SER A 12 -15.80 -9.52 -4.45
N PHE A 13 -15.83 -8.65 -3.44
CA PHE A 13 -16.71 -7.47 -3.47
C PHE A 13 -16.00 -6.23 -4.03
N ALA A 14 -14.68 -6.24 -4.09
CA ALA A 14 -13.87 -5.21 -4.72
C ALA A 14 -12.59 -5.81 -5.30
N GLN A 15 -12.06 -5.18 -6.34
CA GLN A 15 -10.79 -5.52 -6.96
C GLN A 15 -9.95 -4.25 -7.08
N GLY A 16 -8.76 -4.27 -6.47
CA GLY A 16 -7.73 -3.28 -6.67
C GLY A 16 -6.71 -3.73 -7.72
N ALA A 17 -5.76 -2.86 -8.04
CA ALA A 17 -4.74 -3.11 -9.06
C ALA A 17 -3.93 -4.41 -8.84
N GLU A 18 -3.70 -4.80 -7.58
CA GLU A 18 -2.88 -5.97 -7.24
C GLU A 18 -3.62 -7.02 -6.39
N ARG A 19 -4.90 -6.78 -6.03
CA ARG A 19 -5.57 -7.56 -4.97
C ARG A 19 -7.08 -7.68 -5.18
N TYR A 20 -7.62 -8.80 -4.74
CA TYR A 20 -9.05 -9.02 -4.60
C TYR A 20 -9.44 -8.92 -3.13
N ALA A 21 -10.54 -8.22 -2.85
CA ALA A 21 -11.09 -8.09 -1.51
C ALA A 21 -12.32 -8.99 -1.36
N HIS A 22 -12.29 -9.85 -0.34
CA HIS A 22 -13.38 -10.75 0.01
C HIS A 22 -13.89 -10.39 1.41
N ARG A 23 -15.21 -10.42 1.60
CA ARG A 23 -15.77 -10.29 2.95
C ARG A 23 -15.55 -11.61 3.68
N GLY A 24 -14.84 -11.53 4.80
CA GLY A 24 -14.63 -12.63 5.73
C GLY A 24 -15.41 -12.41 7.02
N THR A 25 -15.91 -13.48 7.60
CA THR A 25 -16.31 -13.53 8.99
C THR A 25 -15.32 -14.43 9.70
N GLU A 26 -14.58 -13.87 10.65
CA GLU A 26 -13.80 -14.69 11.57
C GLU A 26 -14.80 -15.57 12.31
N LEU A 27 -14.71 -16.88 12.10
CA LEU A 27 -15.51 -17.80 12.89
C LEU A 27 -15.09 -17.56 14.33
N ALA A 28 -16.08 -17.37 15.22
CA ALA A 28 -15.85 -17.02 16.61
C ALA A 28 -14.62 -17.79 17.10
N PRO A 29 -13.58 -17.09 17.58
CA PRO A 29 -12.30 -17.73 17.83
C PRO A 29 -12.58 -18.91 18.74
N SER A 30 -12.45 -20.13 18.21
CA SER A 30 -12.40 -21.33 19.02
C SER A 30 -11.29 -21.02 20.01
N ARG A 31 -11.65 -20.76 21.28
CA ARG A 31 -10.80 -20.16 22.33
C ARG A 31 -9.33 -20.38 21.99
N GLN A 32 -8.66 -19.35 21.44
CA GLN A 32 -7.30 -19.51 20.93
C GLN A 32 -6.46 -20.21 22.00
N ALA A 33 -6.11 -21.46 21.77
CA ALA A 33 -5.42 -22.23 22.79
C ALA A 33 -4.06 -21.62 22.97
N LEU A 34 -3.83 -21.30 24.23
CA LEU A 34 -2.52 -20.96 24.73
C LEU A 34 -1.57 -22.09 24.36
N ALA A 35 -0.38 -21.72 23.91
CA ALA A 35 0.69 -22.66 23.63
C ALA A 35 1.95 -22.19 24.35
N ILE A 36 2.80 -23.13 24.76
CA ILE A 36 4.12 -22.82 25.33
C ILE A 36 4.90 -21.95 24.33
N GLY A 37 5.49 -20.87 24.82
CA GLY A 37 6.17 -19.84 24.04
C GLY A 37 5.28 -18.66 23.60
N SER A 38 3.95 -18.77 23.75
CA SER A 38 3.05 -17.67 23.40
C SER A 38 3.29 -16.45 24.30
N HIS A 39 3.27 -15.27 23.69
CA HIS A 39 3.15 -14.03 24.45
C HIS A 39 1.70 -13.88 24.90
N VAL A 40 1.48 -13.45 26.13
CA VAL A 40 0.17 -13.25 26.74
C VAL A 40 0.19 -11.96 27.55
N ARG A 41 -0.99 -11.44 27.88
CA ARG A 41 -1.20 -10.36 28.85
C ARG A 41 -2.06 -10.91 29.97
N VAL A 42 -1.64 -10.70 31.20
CA VAL A 42 -2.39 -11.15 32.38
C VAL A 42 -3.61 -10.25 32.55
N SER A 43 -4.76 -10.82 32.89
CA SER A 43 -6.00 -10.07 33.11
C SER A 43 -6.92 -10.81 34.09
N GLY A 44 -7.91 -10.11 34.66
CA GLY A 44 -8.95 -10.74 35.48
C GLY A 44 -8.50 -11.31 36.83
N LEU A 45 -7.28 -11.03 37.30
CA LEU A 45 -6.85 -11.43 38.63
C LEU A 45 -7.51 -10.56 39.70
N GLN A 46 -8.26 -11.20 40.61
CA GLN A 46 -8.89 -10.53 41.76
C GLN A 46 -7.95 -10.39 42.95
N ASN A 47 -7.16 -11.43 43.25
CA ASN A 47 -6.28 -11.46 44.44
C ASN A 47 -4.98 -10.66 44.26
N LYS A 48 -4.54 -10.46 43.02
CA LYS A 48 -3.32 -9.71 42.69
C LYS A 48 -3.56 -8.78 41.49
N PRO A 49 -4.42 -7.76 41.64
CA PRO A 49 -4.81 -6.90 40.53
C PRO A 49 -3.63 -6.12 39.93
N GLN A 50 -2.54 -5.95 40.67
CA GLN A 50 -1.31 -5.29 40.20
C GLN A 50 -0.63 -6.00 39.00
N HIS A 51 -0.91 -7.28 38.77
CA HIS A 51 -0.37 -7.99 37.60
C HIS A 51 -1.30 -7.89 36.37
N ASN A 52 -2.52 -7.38 36.51
CA ASN A 52 -3.41 -7.19 35.35
C ASN A 52 -2.81 -6.15 34.40
N GLY A 53 -2.78 -6.47 33.10
CA GLY A 53 -2.17 -5.65 32.06
C GLY A 53 -0.68 -5.98 31.80
N VAL A 54 -0.02 -6.71 32.69
CA VAL A 54 1.40 -7.07 32.54
C VAL A 54 1.57 -8.12 31.45
N ALA A 55 2.55 -7.89 30.57
CA ALA A 55 2.91 -8.85 29.53
C ALA A 55 3.74 -10.00 30.11
N ALA A 56 3.53 -11.18 29.56
CA ALA A 56 4.18 -12.41 29.99
C ALA A 56 4.38 -13.37 28.83
N ARG A 57 5.23 -14.38 29.04
CA ARG A 57 5.42 -15.49 28.12
C ARG A 57 5.04 -16.80 28.78
N VAL A 58 4.23 -17.61 28.08
CA VAL A 58 3.88 -18.96 28.53
C VAL A 58 5.13 -19.83 28.50
N ILE A 59 5.54 -20.37 29.63
CA ILE A 59 6.72 -21.25 29.78
C ILE A 59 6.34 -22.72 29.96
N GLY A 60 5.11 -23.01 30.39
CA GLY A 60 4.66 -24.37 30.65
C GLY A 60 3.17 -24.46 30.93
N GLN A 61 2.70 -25.68 31.16
CA GLN A 61 1.34 -25.97 31.61
C GLN A 61 1.39 -27.10 32.64
N GLN A 62 0.68 -26.92 33.76
CA GLN A 62 0.55 -27.91 34.82
C GLN A 62 -0.94 -28.09 35.15
N GLY A 63 -1.54 -29.15 34.62
CA GLY A 63 -2.99 -29.34 34.67
C GLY A 63 -3.73 -28.24 33.91
N GLU A 64 -4.66 -27.56 34.57
CA GLU A 64 -5.45 -26.47 33.99
C GLU A 64 -4.79 -25.09 34.10
N ARG A 65 -3.63 -25.01 34.78
CA ARG A 65 -2.90 -23.75 34.99
C ARG A 65 -1.72 -23.64 34.05
N TRP A 66 -1.60 -22.47 33.43
CA TRP A 66 -0.52 -22.06 32.57
C TRP A 66 0.56 -21.40 33.40
N GLN A 67 1.77 -21.92 33.31
CA GLN A 67 2.95 -21.27 33.89
C GLN A 67 3.38 -20.18 32.92
N VAL A 68 3.40 -18.94 33.40
CA VAL A 68 3.80 -17.76 32.63
C VAL A 68 4.93 -17.05 33.36
N LYS A 69 5.91 -16.57 32.61
CA LYS A 69 6.97 -15.69 33.09
C LYS A 69 6.64 -14.26 32.69
N LEU A 70 6.42 -13.40 33.67
CA LEU A 70 6.19 -11.98 33.45
C LEU A 70 7.46 -11.32 32.91
N ASP A 71 7.33 -10.19 32.24
CA ASP A 71 8.49 -9.40 31.79
C ASP A 71 9.36 -8.89 32.96
N THR A 72 8.81 -8.83 34.17
CA THR A 72 9.54 -8.54 35.42
C THR A 72 10.44 -9.68 35.89
N GLY A 73 10.30 -10.88 35.29
CA GLY A 73 11.02 -12.09 35.66
C GLY A 73 10.28 -13.02 36.63
N GLU A 74 9.22 -12.55 37.28
CA GLU A 74 8.36 -13.36 38.17
C GLU A 74 7.61 -14.44 37.39
N GLU A 75 7.44 -15.62 37.98
CA GLU A 75 6.70 -16.74 37.39
C GLU A 75 5.38 -16.96 38.12
N LEU A 76 4.27 -17.04 37.37
CA LEU A 76 2.92 -17.23 37.89
C LEU A 76 2.26 -18.44 37.23
N ALA A 77 1.48 -19.19 38.01
CA ALA A 77 0.61 -20.25 37.50
C ALA A 77 -0.84 -19.75 37.44
N LEU A 78 -1.33 -19.44 36.24
CA LEU A 78 -2.61 -18.77 36.01
C LEU A 78 -3.59 -19.65 35.21
N HIS A 79 -4.88 -19.52 35.48
CA HIS A 79 -5.91 -20.16 34.65
C HIS A 79 -5.97 -19.51 33.26
N SER A 80 -6.36 -20.26 32.23
CA SER A 80 -6.45 -19.75 30.84
C SER A 80 -7.36 -18.52 30.71
N SER A 81 -8.42 -18.43 31.52
CA SER A 81 -9.32 -17.27 31.59
C SER A 81 -8.65 -15.98 32.02
N ASN A 82 -7.50 -16.07 32.70
CA ASN A 82 -6.75 -14.91 33.19
C ASN A 82 -5.62 -14.51 32.23
N LEU A 83 -5.54 -15.14 31.06
CA LEU A 83 -4.53 -14.89 30.04
C LEU A 83 -5.21 -14.45 28.75
N GLN A 84 -4.83 -13.27 28.27
CA GLN A 84 -5.26 -12.76 26.98
C GLN A 84 -4.10 -12.86 26.01
N LEU A 85 -4.29 -13.51 24.87
CA LEU A 85 -3.30 -13.45 23.80
C LEU A 85 -3.29 -12.01 23.25
N PRO A 86 -2.12 -11.33 23.23
CA PRO A 86 -2.01 -10.04 22.60
C PRO A 86 -2.37 -10.23 21.13
N PRO A 87 -3.12 -9.31 20.53
CA PRO A 87 -3.47 -9.46 19.13
C PRO A 87 -2.18 -9.45 18.31
N ARG A 88 -2.07 -10.36 17.33
CA ARG A 88 -0.92 -10.45 16.43
C ARG A 88 -0.91 -9.23 15.49
N TYR A 89 -0.34 -8.13 15.95
CA TYR A 89 -0.23 -6.90 15.17
C TYR A 89 1.07 -6.85 14.39
N VAL A 90 0.98 -6.57 13.09
CA VAL A 90 2.11 -6.07 12.31
C VAL A 90 2.21 -4.56 12.55
N HIS A 91 3.30 -4.14 13.19
CA HIS A 91 3.50 -2.79 13.73
C HIS A 91 3.53 -1.66 12.67
N LYS A 92 2.39 -0.97 12.51
CA LYS A 92 2.36 0.47 12.13
C LYS A 92 1.59 1.36 13.12
N GLY A 93 0.94 0.76 14.11
CA GLY A 93 0.22 1.46 15.18
C GLY A 93 1.04 2.42 16.05
N PRO A 94 2.34 2.17 16.37
CA PRO A 94 3.07 3.01 17.33
C PRO A 94 3.21 4.47 16.91
N LEU A 95 3.45 4.75 15.62
CA LEU A 95 3.61 6.12 15.13
C LEU A 95 2.30 6.92 15.20
N ALA A 96 1.17 6.31 14.84
CA ALA A 96 -0.13 6.95 14.99
C ALA A 96 -0.48 7.19 16.47
N ALA A 97 -0.17 6.24 17.36
CA ALA A 97 -0.37 6.41 18.80
C ALA A 97 0.46 7.58 19.34
N GLN A 98 1.77 7.62 19.02
CA GLN A 98 2.65 8.72 19.41
C GLN A 98 2.20 10.07 18.83
N PHE A 99 1.73 10.09 17.58
CA PHE A 99 1.14 11.30 16.98
C PHE A 99 -0.07 11.78 17.79
N ASN A 100 -1.02 10.88 18.07
CA ASN A 100 -2.22 11.22 18.85
C ASN A 100 -1.88 11.67 20.28
N GLU A 101 -0.90 11.05 20.94
CA GLU A 101 -0.45 11.46 22.28
C GLU A 101 0.14 12.88 22.25
N ARG A 102 0.93 13.20 21.23
CA ARG A 102 1.56 14.52 21.09
C ARG A 102 0.59 15.64 20.70
N GLN A 103 -0.56 15.32 20.10
CA GLN A 103 -1.59 16.32 19.78
C GLN A 103 -2.04 17.11 21.04
N HIS A 104 -2.08 16.46 22.20
CA HIS A 104 -2.41 17.11 23.46
C HIS A 104 -1.36 18.14 23.92
N ILE A 105 -0.12 18.02 23.44
CA ILE A 105 1.00 18.88 23.84
C ILE A 105 1.02 20.16 23.00
N TYR A 106 0.61 20.10 21.73
CA TYR A 106 0.72 21.23 20.79
C TYR A 106 -0.47 22.20 20.79
N GLY A 107 -1.42 22.06 21.71
CA GLY A 107 -2.51 23.03 21.91
C GLY A 107 -3.42 23.21 20.70
N GLN A 108 -4.53 22.44 20.64
CA GLN A 108 -5.69 22.64 19.76
C GLN A 108 -5.49 22.69 18.23
N LEU A 109 -4.27 22.62 17.68
CA LEU A 109 -4.05 22.79 16.24
C LEU A 109 -4.61 21.65 15.37
N CYS A 110 -4.90 20.47 15.91
CA CYS A 110 -5.63 19.43 15.18
C CYS A 110 -6.72 18.81 16.05
N THR A 111 -7.92 18.72 15.50
CA THR A 111 -9.11 18.13 16.16
C THR A 111 -9.31 16.65 15.83
N PHE A 112 -8.42 16.04 15.05
CA PHE A 112 -8.55 14.67 14.57
C PHE A 112 -7.53 13.71 15.18
N SER A 113 -7.89 12.43 15.21
CA SER A 113 -7.00 11.34 15.61
C SER A 113 -6.78 10.39 14.46
N ILE A 114 -5.56 9.84 14.36
CA ILE A 114 -5.21 8.88 13.31
C ILE A 114 -5.26 7.47 13.89
N ARG A 115 -5.95 6.56 13.20
CA ARG A 115 -5.93 5.13 13.52
C ARG A 115 -5.66 4.33 12.25
N PHE A 116 -4.67 3.45 12.31
CA PHE A 116 -4.45 2.48 11.24
C PHE A 116 -5.38 1.29 11.43
N VAL A 117 -5.96 0.82 10.32
CA VAL A 117 -6.73 -0.43 10.30
C VAL A 117 -5.84 -1.57 10.77
N ARG A 118 -6.40 -2.42 11.63
CA ARG A 118 -5.72 -3.62 12.09
C ARG A 118 -5.58 -4.57 10.91
N CYS A 119 -4.37 -5.04 10.68
CA CYS A 119 -4.02 -5.90 9.58
C CYS A 119 -3.28 -7.13 10.13
N SER A 120 -3.76 -8.31 9.77
CA SER A 120 -3.21 -9.60 10.19
C SER A 120 -2.96 -10.47 8.96
N VAL A 121 -1.88 -11.24 8.99
CA VAL A 121 -1.54 -12.19 7.92
C VAL A 121 -1.84 -13.60 8.40
N TYR A 122 -2.63 -14.31 7.61
CA TYR A 122 -2.97 -15.71 7.81
C TYR A 122 -2.29 -16.54 6.73
N GLU A 123 -1.78 -17.71 7.11
CA GLU A 123 -1.33 -18.72 6.15
C GLU A 123 -2.48 -19.72 5.98
N ALA A 124 -2.93 -19.89 4.75
CA ALA A 124 -3.98 -20.82 4.38
C ALA A 124 -3.45 -21.84 3.37
N VAL A 125 -4.03 -23.04 3.37
CA VAL A 125 -3.82 -24.03 2.33
C VAL A 125 -5.08 -24.08 1.47
N VAL A 126 -4.98 -23.61 0.23
CA VAL A 126 -6.08 -23.60 -0.74
C VAL A 126 -5.68 -24.52 -1.88
N ASP A 127 -6.47 -25.57 -2.13
CA ASP A 127 -6.18 -26.59 -3.15
C ASP A 127 -4.77 -27.19 -3.04
N GLY A 128 -4.34 -27.46 -1.79
CA GLY A 128 -3.02 -28.01 -1.49
C GLY A 128 -1.85 -27.01 -1.63
N ARG A 129 -2.11 -25.75 -1.99
CA ARG A 129 -1.09 -24.70 -2.09
C ARG A 129 -1.14 -23.78 -0.87
N HIS A 130 0.01 -23.51 -0.29
CA HIS A 130 0.15 -22.49 0.75
C HIS A 130 -0.01 -21.10 0.14
N THR A 131 -0.92 -20.31 0.68
CA THR A 131 -1.14 -18.91 0.31
C THR A 131 -1.21 -18.04 1.57
N SER A 132 -0.77 -16.80 1.45
CA SER A 132 -0.84 -15.82 2.54
C SER A 132 -2.03 -14.91 2.28
N ILE A 133 -2.95 -14.83 3.24
CA ILE A 133 -4.15 -13.99 3.19
C ILE A 133 -3.93 -12.83 4.16
N LEU A 134 -4.16 -11.62 3.68
CA LEU A 134 -4.19 -10.42 4.52
C LEU A 134 -5.64 -10.16 4.92
N ALA A 135 -5.92 -10.16 6.22
CA ALA A 135 -7.23 -9.80 6.74
C ALA A 135 -7.15 -8.47 7.50
N GLU A 136 -8.15 -7.65 7.30
CA GLU A 136 -8.28 -6.34 7.94
C GLU A 136 -9.72 -6.09 8.38
N GLN A 137 -9.89 -5.19 9.34
CA GLN A 137 -11.21 -4.78 9.77
C GLN A 137 -11.92 -4.08 8.61
N GLU A 138 -13.14 -4.51 8.27
CA GLU A 138 -13.95 -3.86 7.25
C GLU A 138 -14.22 -2.41 7.66
N LEU A 139 -13.81 -1.48 6.81
CA LEU A 139 -14.18 -0.08 6.90
C LEU A 139 -15.50 0.13 6.17
N LYS A 140 -16.40 0.89 6.81
CA LYS A 140 -17.61 1.39 6.18
C LYS A 140 -17.31 2.82 5.71
N ASP A 141 -18.18 3.35 4.86
CA ASP A 141 -18.12 4.71 4.32
C ASP A 141 -17.09 4.92 3.21
N ASP A 142 -17.00 6.18 2.75
CA ASP A 142 -16.21 6.57 1.60
C ASP A 142 -14.71 6.51 1.87
N TYR A 143 -13.97 5.92 0.94
CA TYR A 143 -12.53 5.84 1.00
C TYR A 143 -11.88 7.01 0.24
N LEU A 144 -11.06 7.79 0.94
CA LEU A 144 -10.28 8.88 0.36
C LEU A 144 -8.78 8.61 0.45
N LYS A 145 -8.08 8.83 -0.67
CA LYS A 145 -6.62 8.76 -0.75
C LYS A 145 -6.04 10.17 -0.66
N TYR A 146 -5.53 10.55 0.50
CA TYR A 146 -4.97 11.89 0.74
C TYR A 146 -3.60 12.10 0.08
N ASN A 147 -2.76 11.07 0.07
CA ASN A 147 -1.45 11.09 -0.58
C ASN A 147 -1.14 9.74 -1.24
N ASN A 148 -0.15 9.73 -2.14
CA ASN A 148 0.43 8.49 -2.63
C ASN A 148 1.89 8.34 -2.16
N ASN A 149 2.47 7.18 -2.41
CA ASN A 149 3.87 6.88 -2.09
C ASN A 149 4.88 7.55 -3.04
N ALA A 150 4.43 8.35 -3.99
CA ALA A 150 5.24 9.12 -4.93
C ALA A 150 5.24 10.62 -4.61
N GLY A 151 4.74 11.02 -3.43
CA GLY A 151 4.71 12.42 -2.98
C GLY A 151 3.54 13.24 -3.49
N MET A 152 2.68 12.70 -4.35
CA MET A 152 1.49 13.43 -4.82
C MET A 152 0.47 13.55 -3.68
N VAL A 153 0.08 14.79 -3.40
CA VAL A 153 -0.98 15.16 -2.46
C VAL A 153 -2.25 15.45 -3.25
N ARG A 154 -3.39 14.90 -2.84
CA ARG A 154 -4.67 15.30 -3.44
C ARG A 154 -5.03 16.70 -2.95
N THR A 155 -5.09 17.65 -3.87
CA THR A 155 -5.54 19.03 -3.63
C THR A 155 -7.03 19.22 -3.89
N THR A 156 -7.70 18.26 -4.53
CA THR A 156 -9.13 18.34 -4.82
C THR A 156 -9.95 18.19 -3.55
N LYS A 157 -10.66 19.28 -3.19
CA LYS A 157 -11.63 19.28 -2.09
C LYS A 157 -12.60 18.11 -2.27
N PRO A 158 -12.92 17.34 -1.22
CA PRO A 158 -14.02 16.40 -1.28
C PRO A 158 -15.28 17.16 -1.75
N ARG A 159 -16.10 16.54 -2.61
CA ARG A 159 -17.43 17.06 -2.92
C ARG A 159 -18.29 16.93 -1.66
N VAL A 160 -18.09 17.83 -0.71
CA VAL A 160 -19.04 18.02 0.37
C VAL A 160 -20.24 18.71 -0.28
N SER A 161 -21.43 18.18 -0.07
CA SER A 161 -22.67 18.86 -0.42
C SER A 161 -22.63 20.28 0.16
N ALA A 162 -23.15 21.27 -0.58
CA ALA A 162 -23.04 22.68 -0.22
C ALA A 162 -23.59 23.06 1.17
N ASP A 163 -24.33 22.15 1.81
CA ASP A 163 -25.02 22.37 3.08
C ASP A 163 -24.20 22.07 4.34
N ASP A 164 -22.98 21.50 4.22
CA ASP A 164 -22.18 21.12 5.41
C ASP A 164 -20.87 21.95 5.50
N ALA A 165 -20.99 23.16 6.06
CA ALA A 165 -19.96 24.19 6.10
C ALA A 165 -18.99 24.08 7.30
N SER A 166 -18.55 22.88 7.67
CA SER A 166 -17.47 22.74 8.67
C SER A 166 -16.09 22.90 8.01
N GLU A 167 -15.23 23.75 8.59
CA GLU A 167 -13.96 24.22 8.04
C GLU A 167 -13.01 23.10 7.54
N PRO A 168 -12.27 23.36 6.45
CA PRO A 168 -11.40 22.35 5.82
C PRO A 168 -10.17 22.03 6.68
N LEU A 169 -9.89 20.73 6.85
CA LEU A 169 -8.64 20.22 7.39
C LEU A 169 -7.46 20.72 6.53
N GLY A 170 -6.46 21.30 7.20
CA GLY A 170 -5.30 21.96 6.58
C GLY A 170 -4.62 21.11 5.50
N VAL A 171 -4.57 21.65 4.29
CA VAL A 171 -3.84 21.10 3.13
C VAL A 171 -2.52 21.86 3.03
N ILE A 172 -1.41 21.14 2.92
CA ILE A 172 -0.10 21.72 2.57
C ILE A 172 -0.08 21.90 1.05
N PHE A 173 0.03 23.14 0.58
CA PHE A 173 0.14 23.48 -0.83
C PHE A 173 1.59 23.34 -1.27
N GLU A 174 1.88 22.38 -2.15
CA GLU A 174 2.98 22.50 -3.10
C GLU A 174 2.36 22.79 -4.47
N GLU A 175 2.68 23.95 -5.03
CA GLU A 175 2.25 24.33 -6.37
C GLU A 175 2.95 23.41 -7.39
N GLN A 176 2.19 22.59 -8.12
CA GLN A 176 2.70 21.87 -9.29
C GLN A 176 1.77 21.99 -10.50
N GLU A 177 2.44 22.23 -11.63
CA GLU A 177 1.93 22.49 -12.96
C GLU A 177 1.18 21.30 -13.56
N LYS A 178 0.19 21.62 -14.39
CA LYS A 178 -0.87 20.74 -14.86
C LYS A 178 -0.52 20.21 -16.26
N GLU A 179 -0.40 18.89 -16.42
CA GLU A 179 -0.50 18.23 -17.73
C GLU A 179 -1.64 17.20 -17.71
N LEU A 180 -2.57 17.39 -18.66
CA LEU A 180 -3.72 16.56 -19.08
C LEU A 180 -3.25 15.72 -20.31
N ASP A 181 -3.60 14.45 -20.50
CA ASP A 181 -4.83 13.85 -21.11
C ASP A 181 -4.65 12.30 -21.02
N ASP A 182 -5.58 11.42 -20.64
CA ASP A 182 -6.88 10.92 -21.19
C ASP A 182 -6.80 9.55 -21.90
N ASP A 183 -7.80 8.71 -21.57
CA ASP A 183 -8.32 7.47 -22.19
C ASP A 183 -7.53 6.14 -22.23
N VAL A 184 -7.93 5.21 -21.33
CA VAL A 184 -7.77 3.76 -21.51
C VAL A 184 -9.05 3.03 -21.05
N THR A 185 -9.78 2.45 -22.00
CA THR A 185 -10.98 1.62 -21.77
C THR A 185 -10.57 0.21 -21.33
N MET A 186 -11.20 -0.30 -20.26
CA MET A 186 -10.95 -1.64 -19.69
C MET A 186 -11.92 -2.69 -20.26
N PRO A 187 -11.50 -3.96 -20.46
CA PRO A 187 -12.36 -5.02 -20.98
C PRO A 187 -13.21 -5.69 -19.90
N GLU A 188 -14.35 -6.25 -20.31
CA GLU A 188 -15.36 -6.91 -19.45
C GLU A 188 -14.94 -8.30 -18.94
N PRO A 189 -15.43 -8.73 -17.76
CA PRO A 189 -15.11 -10.02 -17.15
C PRO A 189 -15.93 -11.18 -17.73
N ILE A 190 -15.30 -12.35 -17.83
CA ILE A 190 -15.88 -13.60 -18.32
C ILE A 190 -16.39 -14.43 -17.13
N ASP A 191 -17.63 -14.90 -17.22
CA ASP A 191 -18.27 -15.80 -16.25
C ASP A 191 -17.82 -17.26 -16.41
N ALA A 192 -17.57 -17.94 -15.29
CA ALA A 192 -17.55 -19.41 -15.23
C ALA A 192 -17.98 -19.94 -13.84
N PRO A 193 -18.86 -20.97 -13.76
CA PRO A 193 -19.34 -21.52 -12.50
C PRO A 193 -18.70 -22.87 -12.17
N HIS A 194 -18.16 -23.05 -10.95
CA HIS A 194 -18.12 -24.34 -10.24
C HIS A 194 -17.94 -24.11 -8.74
N ALA A 195 -18.85 -24.61 -7.91
CA ALA A 195 -18.79 -24.54 -6.45
C ALA A 195 -17.70 -25.48 -5.90
N VAL A 196 -16.87 -24.99 -4.96
CA VAL A 196 -15.92 -25.82 -4.21
C VAL A 196 -16.14 -25.53 -2.73
N LEU A 197 -16.50 -26.58 -1.98
CA LEU A 197 -16.61 -26.59 -0.53
C LEU A 197 -15.21 -26.94 0.01
N LEU A 198 -14.54 -26.00 0.69
CA LEU A 198 -13.23 -26.23 1.28
C LEU A 198 -13.38 -26.87 2.67
N SER A 199 -13.35 -28.21 2.73
CA SER A 199 -13.19 -28.94 3.98
C SER A 199 -11.70 -29.05 4.31
N LEU A 200 -11.25 -28.30 5.33
CA LEU A 200 -9.92 -28.42 5.92
C LEU A 200 -9.84 -29.71 6.75
N LEU A 201 -9.31 -30.78 6.14
CA LEU A 201 -8.95 -32.01 6.84
C LEU A 201 -7.42 -32.05 7.03
N VAL A 202 -7.03 -32.22 8.29
CA VAL A 202 -5.67 -32.10 8.82
C VAL A 202 -4.83 -33.30 8.40
N CYS A 203 -3.70 -33.06 7.73
CA CYS A 203 -2.59 -34.01 7.69
C CYS A 203 -1.42 -33.42 8.50
N GLY A 204 -1.02 -34.15 9.53
CA GLY A 204 -0.06 -33.69 10.54
C GLY A 204 1.32 -33.38 9.96
N VAL A 205 1.75 -32.13 10.11
CA VAL A 205 3.13 -31.70 9.81
C VAL A 205 3.78 -31.25 11.11
N ARG A 206 4.87 -31.93 11.49
CA ARG A 206 5.72 -31.55 12.63
C ARG A 206 6.42 -30.22 12.33
N PRO A 207 6.54 -29.29 13.29
CA PRO A 207 7.23 -28.03 13.06
C PRO A 207 8.75 -28.29 12.95
N ARG A 208 9.33 -28.03 11.78
CA ARG A 208 10.76 -27.66 11.70
C ARG A 208 10.88 -26.24 12.28
N LYS A 209 11.95 -26.02 13.06
CA LYS A 209 12.29 -24.74 13.71
C LYS A 209 11.93 -23.56 12.81
N ALA A 210 11.15 -22.61 13.32
CA ALA A 210 10.74 -21.41 12.61
C ALA A 210 11.99 -20.67 12.11
N ASP A 211 12.26 -20.85 10.82
CA ASP A 211 13.31 -20.18 10.09
C ASP A 211 12.97 -18.69 10.02
N LEU A 212 13.83 -17.83 10.56
CA LEU A 212 13.75 -16.36 10.46
C LEU A 212 13.93 -15.83 9.02
N ARG A 213 13.76 -16.69 8.01
CA ARG A 213 13.87 -16.37 6.58
C ARG A 213 12.80 -15.41 6.02
N PRO A 214 11.57 -15.24 6.59
CA PRO A 214 10.57 -14.35 5.99
C PRO A 214 11.02 -12.89 5.89
N ALA A 215 11.77 -12.39 6.88
CA ALA A 215 12.24 -11.00 6.89
C ALA A 215 13.22 -10.71 5.74
N TRP A 216 14.12 -11.65 5.44
CA TRP A 216 15.08 -11.52 4.34
C TRP A 216 14.39 -11.51 2.97
N HIS A 217 13.31 -12.28 2.81
CA HIS A 217 12.56 -12.29 1.56
C HIS A 217 11.85 -10.95 1.32
N CYS A 218 11.24 -10.36 2.35
CA CYS A 218 10.63 -9.03 2.26
C CYS A 218 11.65 -7.94 1.95
N ILE A 219 12.83 -7.97 2.58
CA ILE A 219 13.92 -7.01 2.29
C ILE A 219 14.41 -7.16 0.85
N LYS A 220 14.56 -8.40 0.37
CA LYS A 220 14.95 -8.67 -1.03
C LYS A 220 13.92 -8.13 -2.01
N LEU A 221 12.63 -8.41 -1.79
CA LEU A 221 11.54 -7.89 -2.63
C LEU A 221 11.50 -6.36 -2.66
N ALA A 222 11.71 -5.71 -1.51
CA ALA A 222 11.78 -4.24 -1.44
C ALA A 222 12.96 -3.69 -2.27
N ARG A 223 14.15 -4.29 -2.16
CA ARG A 223 15.32 -3.93 -2.96
C ARG A 223 15.11 -4.18 -4.45
N ASP A 224 14.48 -5.29 -4.82
CA ASP A 224 14.14 -5.61 -6.21
C ASP A 224 13.16 -4.59 -6.79
N LYS A 225 12.15 -4.18 -6.01
CA LYS A 225 11.22 -3.12 -6.41
C LYS A 225 11.93 -1.79 -6.62
N GLN A 226 12.85 -1.41 -5.73
CA GLN A 226 13.64 -0.18 -5.87
C GLN A 226 14.50 -0.21 -7.14
N ARG A 227 15.19 -1.34 -7.42
CA ARG A 227 15.97 -1.50 -8.65
C ARG A 227 15.15 -1.37 -9.92
N ARG A 228 13.93 -1.93 -9.95
CA ARG A 228 13.02 -1.78 -11.10
C ARG A 228 12.61 -0.33 -11.33
N LEU A 229 12.33 0.42 -10.26
CA LEU A 229 11.98 1.84 -10.35
C LEU A 229 13.16 2.68 -10.86
N GLU A 230 14.38 2.42 -10.37
CA GLU A 230 15.59 3.09 -10.87
C GLU A 230 15.86 2.76 -12.34
N GLN A 231 15.66 1.50 -12.76
CA GLN A 231 15.81 1.10 -14.14
C GLN A 231 14.78 1.79 -15.06
N GLN A 232 13.52 1.87 -14.63
CA GLN A 232 12.47 2.60 -15.36
C GLN A 232 12.81 4.10 -15.46
N LYS A 233 13.33 4.71 -14.38
CA LYS A 233 13.76 6.11 -14.40
C LYS A 233 14.88 6.33 -15.42
N ARG A 234 15.92 5.48 -15.43
CA ARG A 234 17.01 5.56 -16.41
C ARG A 234 16.52 5.38 -17.85
N GLN A 235 15.58 4.46 -18.10
CA GLN A 235 14.98 4.28 -19.42
C GLN A 235 14.24 5.53 -19.90
N LYS A 236 13.45 6.16 -19.01
CA LYS A 236 12.77 7.43 -19.33
C LYS A 236 13.76 8.56 -19.61
N GLU A 237 14.83 8.68 -18.81
CA GLU A 237 15.89 9.67 -19.03
C GLU A 237 16.60 9.46 -20.37
N GLN A 238 16.91 8.20 -20.73
CA GLN A 238 17.49 7.87 -22.05
C GLN A 238 16.55 8.20 -23.21
N GLN A 239 15.26 7.89 -23.07
CA GLN A 239 14.25 8.25 -24.07
C GLN A 239 14.12 9.77 -24.23
N ALA A 240 14.10 10.52 -23.13
CA ALA A 240 14.04 11.97 -23.16
C ALA A 240 15.28 12.57 -23.86
N LEU A 241 16.46 12.01 -23.61
CA LEU A 241 17.71 12.46 -24.24
C LEU A 241 17.72 12.20 -25.75
N LEU A 242 17.28 11.02 -26.19
CA LEU A 242 17.12 10.71 -27.62
C LEU A 242 16.10 11.63 -28.30
N GLN A 243 14.96 11.90 -27.65
CA GLN A 243 13.96 12.83 -28.17
C GLN A 243 14.52 14.26 -28.28
N PHE A 244 15.31 14.69 -27.30
CA PHE A 244 15.97 15.99 -27.35
C PHE A 244 16.96 16.08 -28.50
N GLU A 245 17.82 15.07 -28.70
CA GLU A 245 18.76 15.00 -29.83
C GLU A 245 18.04 15.01 -31.18
N GLN A 246 16.94 14.28 -31.31
CA GLN A 246 16.13 14.27 -32.52
C GLN A 246 15.56 15.66 -32.83
N ARG A 247 15.01 16.36 -31.83
CA ARG A 247 14.52 17.74 -32.00
C ARG A 247 15.63 18.70 -32.43
N GLN A 248 16.84 18.54 -31.89
CA GLN A 248 18.00 19.34 -32.31
C GLN A 248 18.37 19.07 -33.77
N GLN A 249 18.37 17.81 -34.21
CA GLN A 249 18.64 17.46 -35.60
C GLN A 249 17.57 17.99 -36.56
N GLU A 250 16.29 17.89 -36.18
CA GLU A 250 15.17 18.44 -36.96
C GLU A 250 15.26 19.96 -37.08
N ALA A 251 15.58 20.66 -35.99
CA ALA A 251 15.78 22.11 -35.99
C ALA A 251 16.94 22.53 -36.90
N MET A 252 18.10 21.84 -36.83
CA MET A 252 19.23 22.12 -37.72
C MET A 252 18.90 21.82 -39.19
N ALA A 253 18.16 20.74 -39.46
CA ALA A 253 17.72 20.40 -40.81
C ALA A 253 16.75 21.46 -41.37
N GLN A 254 15.86 22.00 -40.54
CA GLN A 254 14.96 23.08 -40.92
C GLN A 254 15.74 24.36 -41.25
N GLN A 255 16.69 24.77 -40.40
CA GLN A 255 17.54 25.93 -40.68
C GLN A 255 18.31 25.78 -42.00
N ARG A 256 18.79 24.56 -42.31
CA ARG A 256 19.45 24.28 -43.58
C ARG A 256 18.52 24.44 -44.78
N ARG A 257 17.28 23.95 -44.69
CA ARG A 257 16.27 24.11 -45.76
C ARG A 257 15.91 25.58 -45.98
N GLU A 258 15.72 26.34 -44.90
CA GLU A 258 15.44 27.78 -44.95
C GLU A 258 16.59 28.54 -45.62
N PHE A 259 17.84 28.19 -45.29
CA PHE A 259 19.02 28.77 -45.92
C PHE A 259 19.14 28.42 -47.41
N GLU A 260 18.91 27.15 -47.78
CA GLU A 260 18.89 26.71 -49.19
C GLU A 260 17.79 27.42 -49.99
N GLN A 261 16.61 27.60 -49.40
CA GLN A 261 15.50 28.35 -50.01
C GLN A 261 15.88 29.83 -50.23
N GLN A 262 16.48 30.49 -49.23
CA GLN A 262 16.96 31.87 -49.36
C GLN A 262 18.00 32.02 -50.48
N GLN A 263 18.91 31.05 -50.63
CA GLN A 263 19.88 31.06 -51.73
C GLN A 263 19.20 30.91 -53.09
N GLN A 264 18.22 30.01 -53.22
CA GLN A 264 17.47 29.83 -54.46
C GLN A 264 16.69 31.10 -54.83
N GLU A 265 16.05 31.74 -53.86
CA GLU A 265 15.35 33.02 -54.07
C GLU A 265 16.30 34.14 -54.49
N ALA A 266 17.50 34.21 -53.89
CA ALA A 266 18.52 35.17 -54.28
C ALA A 266 19.01 34.96 -55.73
N MET A 267 19.26 33.70 -56.14
CA MET A 267 19.64 33.36 -57.51
C MET A 267 18.51 33.64 -58.53
N ALA A 268 17.25 33.41 -58.16
CA ALA A 268 16.11 33.73 -59.01
C ALA A 268 15.98 35.25 -59.24
N ARG A 269 16.23 36.05 -58.20
CA ARG A 269 16.20 37.53 -58.30
C ARG A 269 17.32 38.08 -59.18
N SER A 270 18.53 37.51 -59.15
CA SER A 270 19.64 37.99 -60.00
C SER A 270 19.41 37.71 -61.49
N ASN A 271 18.77 36.58 -61.84
CA ASN A 271 18.51 36.22 -63.23
C ASN A 271 17.33 36.97 -63.86
N GLY A 272 16.33 37.39 -63.07
CA GLY A 272 15.14 38.10 -63.57
C GLY A 272 15.31 39.60 -63.88
N GLY A 273 16.46 40.20 -63.53
CA GLY A 273 16.67 41.66 -63.63
C GLY A 273 17.16 42.21 -64.97
N SER A 274 17.40 41.38 -66.00
CA SER A 274 18.10 41.80 -67.23
C SER A 274 17.22 42.02 -68.48
N SER A 275 15.89 41.97 -68.40
CA SER A 275 15.02 41.97 -69.59
C SER A 275 14.09 43.17 -69.79
N SER A 276 14.31 44.33 -69.16
CA SER A 276 13.36 45.46 -69.24
C SER A 276 13.97 46.85 -69.47
N SER A 277 14.86 46.99 -70.45
CA SER A 277 15.44 48.31 -70.81
C SER A 277 15.32 48.72 -72.27
N ASP A 278 14.54 48.04 -73.12
CA ASP A 278 14.62 48.29 -74.58
C ASP A 278 13.31 48.55 -75.32
N ASN A 279 12.33 49.23 -74.69
CA ASN A 279 11.10 49.59 -75.42
C ASN A 279 10.54 51.00 -75.12
N LYS A 280 11.40 52.02 -75.25
CA LYS A 280 10.95 53.43 -75.43
C LYS A 280 11.76 54.13 -76.52
N ARG A 281 11.46 53.79 -77.77
CA ARG A 281 11.63 54.69 -78.93
C ARG A 281 10.40 54.60 -79.81
N ARG A 282 9.43 55.48 -79.56
CA ARG A 282 8.48 56.02 -80.55
C ARG A 282 7.82 57.25 -79.97
#